data_AF-A0A7C4T2U6-F1
#
_entry.id   AF-A0A7C4T2U6-F1
#
_cell.length_a   1.000
_cell.length_b   1.000
_cell.length_c   1.000
_cell.angle_alpha   90.00
_cell.angle_beta   90.00
_cell.angle_gamma   90.00
#
_symmetry.space_group_name_H-M   'P 1'
#
loop_
_entity.id
_entity.type
_entity.pdbx_description
1 polymer ?
#
loop_
_entity_poly.entity_id
_entity_poly.type
_entity_poly.pdbx_seq_one_letter_code
_entity_poly.pdbx_strand_id
1 'polypeptide(L)' 'MAGCCCGGDEKVTLIYACSGAANTGLLADQVMRKLNRNGTGSSTCLAAMGADLS' A
#
# COMPACT_ATOMS: atom_id res chain seq x y z
N MET A 1 0.44 5.25 -5.96
CA MET A 1 -0.37 6.48 -5.90
C MET A 1 -1.81 6.01 -6.06
N ALA A 2 -2.53 5.84 -4.96
CA ALA A 2 -3.94 5.45 -5.05
C ALA A 2 -4.69 6.56 -5.80
N GLY A 3 -5.46 6.18 -6.83
CA GLY A 3 -6.27 7.13 -7.59
C GLY A 3 -7.33 7.78 -6.69
N CYS A 4 -7.74 9.00 -7.03
CA CYS A 4 -8.85 9.66 -6.37
C CYS A 4 -10.16 8.93 -6.73
N CYS A 5 -10.66 8.05 -5.84
CA CYS A 5 -11.90 7.29 -6.04
C CYS A 5 -13.15 8.04 -5.54
N CYS A 6 -13.11 9.37 -5.44
CA CYS A 6 -14.25 10.17 -5.00
C CYS A 6 -15.39 10.08 -6.02
N GLY A 7 -16.29 9.09 -5.86
CA GLY A 7 -17.53 8.94 -6.63
C GLY A 7 -17.65 7.69 -7.51
N GLY A 8 -16.72 6.74 -7.48
CA GLY A 8 -16.81 5.47 -8.22
C GLY A 8 -17.11 4.27 -7.31
N ASP A 9 -17.94 3.33 -7.78
CA ASP A 9 -18.23 2.04 -7.11
C ASP A 9 -17.02 1.06 -7.06
N GLU A 10 -15.82 1.53 -7.42
CA GLU A 10 -14.61 0.72 -7.49
C GLU A 10 -14.04 0.43 -6.10
N LYS A 11 -13.86 -0.86 -5.79
CA LYS A 11 -13.22 -1.28 -4.53
C LYS A 11 -11.75 -0.92 -4.54
N VAL A 12 -11.34 -0.09 -3.58
CA VAL A 12 -9.93 0.25 -3.35
C VAL A 12 -9.27 -0.83 -2.51
N THR A 13 -8.27 -1.50 -3.08
CA THR A 13 -7.41 -2.44 -2.34
C THR A 13 -6.11 -1.74 -1.95
N LEU A 14 -5.87 -1.62 -0.65
CA LEU A 14 -4.66 -1.04 -0.08
C LEU A 14 -3.70 -2.13 0.44
N ILE A 15 -2.42 -1.97 0.14
CA ILE A 15 -1.35 -2.89 0.54
C ILE A 15 -0.50 -2.18 1.60
N TYR A 16 -0.56 -2.69 2.82
CA TYR A 16 0.25 -2.20 3.94
C TYR A 16 1.49 -3.06 4.13
N ALA A 17 2.67 -2.47 3.94
CA ALA A 17 3.94 -3.10 4.27
C ALA A 17 4.81 -2.13 5.08
N CYS A 18 5.36 -2.62 6.19
CA CYS A 18 6.32 -1.86 6.99
C CYS A 18 7.73 -2.11 6.42
N SER A 19 8.25 -1.15 5.66
CA SER A 19 9.62 -1.19 5.09
C SER A 19 10.73 -0.95 6.13
N GLY A 20 10.51 -1.33 7.40
CA GLY A 20 11.42 -1.04 8.51
C GLY A 20 12.84 -1.63 8.33
N ALA A 21 13.79 -1.21 9.17
CA ALA A 21 15.21 -1.60 9.12
C ALA A 21 15.52 -3.06 9.54
N ALA A 22 14.57 -3.97 9.33
CA ALA A 22 14.68 -5.40 9.59
C ALA A 22 14.66 -6.18 8.27
N ASN A 23 15.26 -7.37 8.25
CA ASN A 23 15.25 -8.25 7.07
C ASN A 23 13.83 -8.59 6.60
N THR A 24 12.90 -8.76 7.55
CA THR A 24 11.48 -8.97 7.28
C THR A 24 10.82 -7.74 6.65
N GLY A 25 11.25 -6.53 7.03
CA GLY A 25 10.80 -5.28 6.43
C GLY A 25 11.28 -5.13 4.98
N LEU A 26 12.54 -5.46 4.70
CA LEU A 26 13.07 -5.52 3.33
C LEU A 26 12.28 -6.49 2.45
N LEU A 27 12.02 -7.71 2.95
CA LEU A 27 11.26 -8.72 2.21
C LEU A 27 9.82 -8.24 1.94
N ALA A 28 9.15 -7.70 2.96
CA ALA A 28 7.80 -7.16 2.84
C ALA A 28 7.73 -5.99 1.83
N ASP A 29 8.73 -5.10 1.83
CA ASP A 29 8.84 -4.00 0.86
C ASP A 29 8.98 -4.51 -0.58
N GLN A 30 9.82 -5.52 -0.81
CA GLN A 30 9.98 -6.14 -2.13
C GLN A 30 8.69 -6.79 -2.64
N VAL A 31 7.98 -7.52 -1.78
CA VAL A 31 6.70 -8.16 -2.13
C VAL A 31 5.64 -7.11 -2.43
N MET A 32 5.53 -6.07 -1.60
CA MET A 32 4.58 -4.97 -1.80
C MET A 32 4.83 -4.23 -3.12
N ARG A 33 6.09 -3.93 -3.46
CA ARG A 33 6.45 -3.32 -4.76
C ARG A 33 6.06 -4.21 -5.93
N LYS A 34 6.23 -5.53 -5.81
CA LYS A 34 5.84 -6.47 -6.87
C LYS A 34 4.32 -6.51 -7.05
N LEU A 35 3.56 -6.56 -5.96
CA LEU A 35 2.09 -6.53 -5.99
C LEU A 35 1.55 -5.21 -6.57
N ASN A 36 2.14 -4.08 -6.19
CA ASN A 36 1.78 -2.77 -6.73
C ASN A 36 2.04 -2.68 -8.25
N ARG A 37 3.20 -3.18 -8.72
CA ARG A 37 3.52 -3.28 -10.16
C ARG A 37 2.58 -4.22 -10.92
N ASN A 38 2.08 -5.26 -10.26
CA ASN A 38 1.11 -6.20 -10.82
C ASN A 38 -0.33 -5.66 -10.79
N GLY A 39 -0.57 -4.46 -10.26
CA GLY A 39 -1.91 -3.87 -10.17
C GLY A 39 -2.83 -4.54 -9.14
N THR A 40 -2.29 -5.35 -8.22
CA THR A 40 -3.09 -6.05 -7.20
C THR A 40 -3.69 -5.10 -6.16
N GLY A 41 -3.12 -3.90 -6.00
CA GLY A 41 -3.59 -2.86 -5.09
C GLY A 41 -2.59 -1.72 -4.99
N SER A 42 -2.98 -0.63 -4.32
CA SER A 42 -2.11 0.52 -4.10
C SER A 42 -1.29 0.37 -2.81
N SER A 43 0.01 0.64 -2.91
CA SER A 43 0.91 0.66 -1.76
C SER A 43 0.62 1.85 -0.82
N THR A 44 0.58 1.59 0.48
CA THR A 44 0.44 2.62 1.53
C THR A 44 1.29 2.26 2.76
N CYS A 45 1.62 3.26 3.58
CA CYS A 45 2.43 3.08 4.79
C CYS A 45 1.55 3.15 6.05
N LEU A 46 2.04 2.57 7.16
CA LEU A 46 1.38 2.69 8.47
C LEU A 46 1.16 4.15 8.91
N ALA A 47 1.99 5.09 8.43
CA ALA A 47 1.81 6.51 8.72
C ALA A 47 0.51 7.08 8.12
N ALA A 48 0.06 6.57 6.97
CA ALA A 48 -1.21 6.96 6.35
C ALA A 48 -2.42 6.53 7.19
N MET A 49 -2.32 5.42 7.94
CA MET A 49 -3.36 5.00 8.89
C MET A 49 -3.49 6.01 10.03
N GLY A 50 -2.36 6.41 10.63
CA GLY A 50 -2.35 7.39 11.73
C GLY A 50 -2.77 8.79 11.30
N ALA A 51 -2.63 9.11 10.01
CA ALA A 51 -3.06 10.37 9.41
C ALA A 51 -4.51 10.35 8.87
N ASP A 52 -5.23 9.23 9.01
CA ASP A 52 -6.59 9.05 8.48
C ASP A 52 -6.69 9.25 6.95
N LEU A 53 -5.68 8.77 6.23
CA LEU A 53 -5.53 8.86 4.76
C LEU A 53 -5.73 7.49 4.07
N SER A 54 -6.60 6.65 4.64
CA SER A 54 -6.84 5.25 4.21
C SER A 54 -8.19 5.06 3.54
#